data_AF-A0A950TRJ7-F1
#
_entry.id   AF-A0A950TRJ7-F1
#
_cell.length_a   1.000
_cell.length_b   1.000
_cell.length_c   1.000
_cell.angle_alpha   90.00
_cell.angle_beta   90.00
_cell.angle_gamma   90.00
#
_symmetry.space_group_name_H-M   'P 1'
#
loop_
_entity.id
_entity.type
_entity.pdbx_description
1 polymer ?
#
loop_
_entity_poly.entity_id
_entity_poly.type
_entity_poly.pdbx_seq_one_letter_code
_entity_poly.pdbx_strand_id
1 'polypeptide(L)' 'KHPVYRKYVKKRKKFMAHDETGAKIGDKVRIVETRPLSARKRWRVVEIIQRAEL' A
#
# COMPACT_ATOMS: atom_id res chain seq x y z
N LYS A 1 -15.37 1.06 -12.45
CA LYS A 1 -16.13 0.85 -13.71
C LYS A 1 -15.56 1.80 -14.76
N HIS A 2 -15.22 1.33 -15.96
CA HIS A 2 -14.83 2.23 -17.05
C HIS A 2 -16.03 3.12 -17.39
N PRO A 3 -15.87 4.45 -17.48
CA PRO A 3 -17.01 5.38 -17.62
C PRO A 3 -17.83 5.11 -18.88
N VAL A 4 -17.17 4.87 -20.01
CA VAL A 4 -17.81 4.58 -21.30
C VAL A 4 -18.22 3.10 -21.42
N TYR A 5 -17.25 2.18 -21.40
CA TYR A 5 -17.50 0.74 -21.67
C TYR A 5 -18.16 -0.05 -20.54
N ARG A 6 -18.42 0.56 -19.37
CA ARG A 6 -19.03 -0.10 -18.20
C ARG A 6 -18.33 -1.37 -17.68
N LYS A 7 -17.16 -1.72 -18.23
CA LYS A 7 -16.29 -2.83 -17.81
C LYS A 7 -15.68 -2.58 -16.43
N TYR A 8 -15.59 -3.63 -15.60
CA TYR A 8 -14.87 -3.55 -14.34
C TYR A 8 -13.36 -3.64 -14.60
N VAL A 9 -12.66 -2.56 -14.29
CA VAL A 9 -11.20 -2.45 -14.44
C VAL A 9 -10.60 -2.32 -13.06
N LYS A 10 -9.62 -3.16 -12.72
CA LYS A 10 -8.85 -3.06 -11.47
C LYS A 10 -7.90 -1.87 -11.58
N LYS A 11 -8.00 -0.91 -10.67
CA LYS A 11 -7.06 0.22 -10.57
C LYS A 11 -6.07 -0.06 -9.43
N ARG A 12 -4.80 0.23 -9.65
CA ARG A 12 -3.75 0.15 -8.63
C ARG A 12 -3.06 1.50 -8.54
N LYS A 13 -2.66 1.90 -7.33
CA LYS A 13 -1.86 3.10 -7.06
C LYS A 13 -0.65 2.69 -6.23
N LYS A 14 0.48 3.34 -6.46
CA LYS A 14 1.70 3.16 -5.65
C LYS A 14 1.68 4.19 -4.53
N PHE A 15 1.92 3.75 -3.30
CA PHE A 15 2.00 4.59 -2.12
C PHE A 15 3.38 4.46 -1.49
N MET A 16 3.92 5.58 -1.00
CA MET A 16 5.16 5.56 -0.22
C MET A 16 4.79 5.50 1.25
N ALA A 17 5.00 4.32 1.84
CA ALA A 17 4.79 4.09 3.26
C ALA A 17 6.12 4.17 4.02
N HIS A 18 6.03 4.64 5.27
CA HIS A 18 7.07 4.55 6.26
C HIS A 18 6.94 3.22 7.00
N ASP A 19 8.04 2.51 7.16
CA ASP A 19 8.07 1.20 7.78
C ASP A 19 9.10 1.18 8.92
N GLU A 20 8.64 0.74 10.08
CA GLU A 20 9.44 0.49 11.28
C GLU A 20 9.40 -1.00 11.68
N THR A 21 8.53 -1.77 11.02
CA THR A 21 8.19 -3.18 11.33
C THR A 21 9.05 -4.19 10.58
N GLY A 22 9.76 -3.77 9.54
CA GLY A 22 10.67 -4.63 8.77
C GLY A 22 9.96 -5.49 7.72
N ALA A 23 9.04 -4.90 6.96
CA ALA A 23 8.36 -5.54 5.85
C ALA A 23 9.35 -5.86 4.71
N LYS A 24 9.19 -7.04 4.10
CA LYS A 24 10.02 -7.51 2.98
C LYS A 24 9.27 -7.40 1.65
N ILE A 25 10.03 -7.53 0.57
CA ILE A 25 9.48 -7.56 -0.79
C ILE A 25 8.57 -8.78 -0.92
N GLY A 26 7.33 -8.56 -1.37
CA GLY A 26 6.33 -9.62 -1.55
C GLY A 26 5.32 -9.72 -0.40
N ASP A 27 5.58 -9.07 0.74
CA ASP A 27 4.66 -9.09 1.88
C ASP A 27 3.36 -8.32 1.60
N LYS A 28 2.24 -8.84 2.12
CA LYS A 28 0.96 -8.14 2.12
C LYS A 28 0.84 -7.35 3.42
N VAL A 29 0.91 -6.03 3.31
CA VAL A 29 0.91 -5.13 4.45
C VAL A 29 -0.36 -4.28 4.53
N ARG A 30 -0.74 -3.91 5.76
CA ARG A 30 -1.77 -2.92 6.04
C ARG A 30 -1.12 -1.57 6.33
N ILE A 31 -1.55 -0.54 5.61
CA ILE A 31 -1.06 0.83 5.77
C ILE A 31 -2.17 1.74 6.32
N VAL A 32 -1.78 2.73 7.11
CA VAL A 32 -2.66 3.76 7.69
C VAL A 32 -2.12 5.14 7.36
N GLU A 33 -3.01 6.13 7.22
CA GLU A 33 -2.64 7.53 7.01
C GLU A 33 -1.93 8.09 8.25
N THR A 34 -0.96 8.96 8.03
CA THR A 34 -0.20 9.62 9.10
C THR A 34 0.13 11.06 8.70
N ARG A 35 0.66 11.82 9.66
CA ARG A 35 1.23 13.14 9.37
C ARG A 35 2.28 13.02 8.25
N PRO A 36 2.49 14.05 7.42
CA PRO A 36 3.56 14.03 6.42
C PRO A 36 4.91 13.71 7.08
N LEU A 37 5.54 12.63 6.64
CA LEU A 37 6.87 12.20 7.13
C LEU A 37 7.99 12.63 6.19
N SER A 38 7.65 12.89 4.93
CA SER A 38 8.55 13.41 3.89
C SER A 38 7.71 14.09 2.81
N ALA A 39 8.34 14.58 1.73
CA ALA A 39 7.66 15.24 0.62
C ALA A 39 6.51 14.41 0.02
N ARG A 40 6.63 13.07 0.01
CA ARG A 40 5.63 12.14 -0.56
C ARG A 40 5.16 11.04 0.39
N LYS A 41 5.78 10.87 1.57
CA LYS A 41 5.43 9.82 2.53
C LYS A 41 4.34 10.31 3.48
N ARG A 42 3.13 9.73 3.36
CA ARG A 42 1.93 10.04 4.18
C ARG A 42 1.25 8.79 4.75
N TRP A 43 1.90 7.65 4.59
CA TRP A 43 1.37 6.34 4.98
C TRP A 43 2.38 5.69 5.91
N ARG A 44 1.91 4.92 6.89
CA ARG A 44 2.74 4.08 7.77
C ARG A 44 2.27 2.64 7.69
N VAL A 45 3.20 1.69 7.69
CA VAL A 45 2.89 0.26 7.85
C VAL A 45 2.50 -0.01 9.30
N VAL A 46 1.35 -0.65 9.51
CA VAL A 46 0.84 -0.99 10.85
C VAL A 46 1.01 -2.48 11.13
N GLU A 47 0.72 -3.31 10.12
CA GLU A 47 0.67 -4.76 10.29
C GLU A 47 1.08 -5.47 9.00
N ILE A 48 1.79 -6.58 9.14
CA ILE A 48 2.08 -7.51 8.05
C ILE A 48 1.03 -8.62 8.12
N ILE A 49 0.05 -8.59 7.20
CA ILE A 49 -1.06 -9.55 7.17
C ILE A 49 -0.57 -10.92 6.69
N GLN A 50 0.31 -10.93 5.69
CA GLN A 50 0.85 -12.15 5.13
C GLN A 50 2.30 -11.91 4.71
N ARG A 51 3.19 -12.76 5.22
CA ARG A 51 4.58 -12.78 4.74
C ARG A 51 4.65 -13.52 3.42
N ALA A 52 5.58 -13.09 2.57
CA ALA A 52 5.90 -13.81 1.35
C ALA A 52 6.29 -15.25 1.71
N GLU A 53 5.50 -16.22 1.23
CA GLU A 53 5.87 -17.63 1.24
C GLU A 53 6.93 -17.82 0.14
N LEU A 54 8.03 -18.46 0.51
CA LEU A 54 9.11 -18.84 -0.40
C LEU A 54 8.65 -19.93 -1.35
#